data_AF-A0A2A4TD87-F1
#
_entry.id   AF-A0A2A4TD87-F1
#
_cell.length_a   1.000
_cell.length_b   1.000
_cell.length_c   1.000
_cell.angle_alpha   90.00
_cell.angle_beta   90.00
_cell.angle_gamma   90.00
#
_symmetry.space_group_name_H-M   'P 1'
#
loop_
_entity.id
_entity.type
_entity.pdbx_description
1 polymer ?
#
loop_
_entity_poly.entity_id
_entity_poly.type
_entity_poly.pdbx_seq_one_letter_code
_entity_poly.pdbx_strand_id
1 'polypeptide(L)'
;MNADVWRKCLEVQVGASRRETERLLVVLGEIEDRALAVKDGYPSLYSYLTGTLGFSEVEAVIHLKAARAGRHYPALRRLLRRGTLSLSTLAAIGPHLCRDNWKTLTKMTAGMPIADVRRILASLDPKAEPRQAVRYAGPECGPARDAGPSTPPLPRRVEIAFGADEEFLDQLERARALLRSKYPSGKFEDLFAEAIEALVQKAEKRSLGRPRAPRWNRIGVERPQGARYVPQKVRAEVWKRDGGRCVYEGRDGLRCTETTRLEFDHLVPWALGGTSHDSRNIRLMCRVHNQARIPGELLPNRRAQESLGPIADPGGP
;
A
#
# COMPACT_ATOMS: atom_id res chain seq x y z
N MET A 1 -21.68 44.71 -21.80
CA MET A 1 -22.81 43.77 -21.66
C MET A 1 -22.45 42.28 -21.86
N ASN A 2 -21.16 41.87 -21.84
CA ASN A 2 -20.78 40.45 -22.11
C ASN A 2 -20.11 39.72 -20.92
N ALA A 3 -19.39 40.42 -20.04
CA ALA A 3 -18.67 39.79 -18.93
C ALA A 3 -19.59 39.17 -17.85
N ASP A 4 -20.77 39.75 -17.64
CA ASP A 4 -21.69 39.29 -16.58
C ASP A 4 -22.45 38.02 -16.96
N VAL A 5 -22.66 37.78 -18.26
CA VAL A 5 -23.26 36.53 -18.77
C VAL A 5 -22.28 35.37 -18.60
N TRP A 6 -21.01 35.56 -18.97
CA TRP A 6 -19.96 34.55 -18.77
C TRP A 6 -19.70 34.25 -17.30
N ARG A 7 -19.71 35.26 -16.42
CA ARG A 7 -19.60 35.05 -14.96
C ARG A 7 -20.74 34.21 -14.40
N LYS A 8 -21.99 34.53 -14.75
CA LYS A 8 -23.16 33.74 -14.33
C LYS A 8 -23.12 32.31 -14.87
N CYS A 9 -22.72 32.13 -16.13
CA CYS A 9 -22.56 30.80 -16.73
C CYS A 9 -21.50 29.98 -15.96
N LEU A 10 -20.36 30.58 -15.64
CA LEU A 10 -19.31 29.93 -14.85
C LEU A 10 -19.81 29.50 -13.46
N GLU A 11 -20.52 30.37 -12.75
CA GLU A 11 -21.10 30.05 -11.43
C GLU A 11 -22.04 28.84 -11.48
N VAL A 12 -22.89 28.77 -12.50
CA VAL A 12 -23.81 27.64 -12.72
C VAL A 12 -23.05 26.35 -12.99
N GLN A 13 -22.03 26.39 -13.86
CA GLN A 13 -21.21 25.22 -14.21
C GLN A 13 -20.39 24.72 -13.02
N VAL A 14 -19.80 25.63 -12.23
CA VAL A 14 -19.09 25.27 -10.99
C VAL A 14 -20.05 24.61 -10.01
N GLY A 15 -21.27 25.13 -9.86
CA GLY A 15 -22.29 24.50 -9.04
C GLY A 15 -22.71 23.11 -9.54
N ALA A 16 -22.82 22.92 -10.85
CA ALA A 16 -23.14 21.62 -11.46
C ALA A 16 -22.01 20.61 -11.25
N SER A 17 -20.77 21.01 -11.49
CA SER A 17 -19.57 20.19 -11.26
C SER A 17 -19.51 19.69 -9.81
N ARG A 18 -19.72 20.57 -8.82
CA ARG A 18 -19.73 20.19 -7.40
C ARG A 18 -20.83 19.18 -7.04
N ARG A 19 -22.01 19.30 -7.65
CA ARG A 19 -23.11 18.34 -7.47
C ARG A 19 -22.74 16.96 -8.01
N GLU A 20 -22.07 16.92 -9.15
CA GLU A 20 -21.64 15.66 -9.74
C GLU A 20 -20.50 15.02 -8.95
N THR A 21 -19.55 15.82 -8.45
CA THR A 21 -18.54 15.34 -7.50
C THR A 21 -19.18 14.76 -6.24
N GLU A 22 -20.18 15.42 -5.64
CA GLU A 22 -20.91 14.87 -4.48
C GLU A 22 -21.52 13.49 -4.79
N ARG A 23 -22.17 13.33 -5.96
CA ARG A 23 -22.76 12.05 -6.38
C ARG A 23 -21.70 10.98 -6.56
N LEU A 24 -20.59 11.31 -7.21
CA LEU A 24 -19.45 10.41 -7.37
C LEU A 24 -18.92 9.93 -6.02
N LEU A 25 -18.73 10.83 -5.04
CA LEU A 25 -18.26 10.47 -3.71
C LEU A 25 -19.22 9.51 -2.97
N VAL A 26 -20.53 9.65 -3.18
CA VAL A 26 -21.52 8.71 -2.61
C VAL A 26 -21.34 7.32 -3.21
N VAL A 27 -21.26 7.21 -4.54
CA VAL A 27 -21.10 5.93 -5.23
C VAL A 27 -19.78 5.26 -4.84
N LEU A 28 -18.67 6.02 -4.82
CA LEU A 28 -17.36 5.52 -4.38
C LEU A 28 -17.42 4.99 -2.94
N GLY A 29 -18.11 5.70 -2.04
CA GLY A 29 -18.29 5.28 -0.66
C GLY A 29 -19.06 3.96 -0.52
N GLU A 30 -20.10 3.75 -1.34
CA GLU A 30 -20.90 2.51 -1.34
C GLU A 30 -20.12 1.33 -1.96
N ILE A 31 -19.38 1.56 -3.05
CA ILE A 31 -18.53 0.54 -3.68
C ILE A 31 -17.43 0.10 -2.70
N GLU A 32 -16.81 1.05 -2.00
CA GLU A 32 -15.78 0.76 -1.01
C GLU A 32 -16.34 -0.03 0.18
N ASP A 33 -17.49 0.39 0.72
CA ASP A 33 -18.12 -0.30 1.86
C ASP A 33 -18.42 -1.76 1.59
N ARG A 34 -19.04 -2.00 0.43
CA ARG A 34 -19.50 -3.32 0.03
C ARG A 34 -18.37 -4.17 -0.55
N ALA A 35 -17.15 -3.61 -0.58
CA ALA A 35 -15.96 -4.16 -1.18
C ALA A 35 -16.21 -4.67 -2.62
N LEU A 36 -17.00 -3.95 -3.42
CA LEU A 36 -17.41 -4.43 -4.75
C LEU A 36 -16.22 -4.57 -5.69
N ALA A 37 -15.31 -3.59 -5.72
CA ALA A 37 -14.08 -3.69 -6.50
C ALA A 37 -13.25 -4.92 -6.13
N VAL A 38 -13.23 -5.31 -4.84
CA VAL A 38 -12.56 -6.53 -4.38
C VAL A 38 -13.25 -7.78 -4.90
N LYS A 39 -14.59 -7.80 -4.85
CA LYS A 39 -15.42 -8.89 -5.39
C LYS A 39 -15.28 -9.04 -6.90
N ASP A 40 -14.99 -7.95 -7.60
CA ASP A 40 -14.80 -7.91 -9.05
C ASP A 40 -13.34 -8.21 -9.46
N GLY A 41 -12.48 -8.56 -8.49
CA GLY A 41 -11.13 -9.09 -8.74
C GLY A 41 -9.99 -8.09 -8.52
N TYR A 42 -10.29 -6.82 -8.24
CA TYR A 42 -9.26 -5.82 -7.97
C TYR A 42 -8.72 -5.94 -6.54
N PRO A 43 -7.43 -5.70 -6.29
CA PRO A 43 -6.89 -5.77 -4.93
C PRO A 43 -7.36 -4.61 -4.04
N SER A 44 -7.85 -3.52 -4.63
CA SER A 44 -8.42 -2.38 -3.92
C SER A 44 -9.31 -1.54 -4.84
N LEU A 45 -10.16 -0.69 -4.26
CA LEU A 45 -10.91 0.31 -5.03
C LEU A 45 -9.96 1.27 -5.78
N TYR A 46 -8.83 1.63 -5.18
CA TYR A 46 -7.80 2.46 -5.85
C TYR A 46 -7.34 1.83 -7.17
N SER A 47 -7.02 0.53 -7.14
CA SER A 47 -6.57 -0.21 -8.34
C SER A 47 -7.65 -0.29 -9.42
N TYR A 48 -8.93 -0.34 -9.03
CA TYR A 48 -10.05 -0.27 -9.96
C TYR A 48 -10.15 1.12 -10.62
N LEU A 49 -10.02 2.20 -9.83
CA LEU A 49 -10.09 3.56 -10.35
C LEU A 49 -8.97 3.88 -11.34
N THR A 50 -7.72 3.54 -10.99
CA THR A 50 -6.55 3.86 -11.84
C THR A 50 -6.40 2.89 -13.01
N GLY A 51 -6.76 1.63 -12.83
CA GLY A 51 -6.61 0.60 -13.86
C GLY A 51 -7.75 0.55 -14.88
N THR A 52 -8.97 0.97 -14.52
CA THR A 52 -10.16 0.77 -15.37
C THR A 52 -10.94 2.05 -15.61
N LEU A 53 -11.11 2.91 -14.60
CA LEU A 53 -11.88 4.15 -14.76
C LEU A 53 -11.02 5.35 -15.20
N GLY A 54 -9.73 5.15 -15.47
CA GLY A 54 -8.85 6.17 -16.03
C GLY A 54 -8.49 7.30 -15.06
N PHE A 55 -8.68 7.11 -13.75
CA PHE A 55 -8.25 8.12 -12.76
C PHE A 55 -6.73 8.19 -12.72
N SER A 56 -6.18 9.39 -12.60
CA SER A 56 -4.80 9.54 -12.14
C SER A 56 -4.68 9.09 -10.68
N GLU A 57 -3.46 8.72 -10.27
CA GLU A 57 -3.18 8.31 -8.89
C GLU A 57 -3.62 9.38 -7.87
N VAL A 58 -3.35 10.65 -8.18
CA VAL A 58 -3.67 11.80 -7.34
C VAL A 58 -5.18 11.97 -7.22
N GLU A 59 -5.92 11.88 -8.33
CA GLU A 59 -7.37 11.96 -8.32
C GLU A 59 -7.98 10.82 -7.52
N ALA A 60 -7.52 9.58 -7.75
CA ALA A 60 -8.03 8.41 -7.04
C ALA A 60 -7.86 8.56 -5.52
N VAL A 61 -6.68 8.99 -5.06
CA VAL A 61 -6.41 9.21 -3.63
C VAL A 61 -7.30 10.31 -3.04
N ILE A 62 -7.45 11.44 -3.72
CA ILE A 62 -8.27 12.56 -3.24
C ILE A 62 -9.75 12.13 -3.15
N HIS A 63 -10.27 11.49 -4.19
CA HIS A 63 -11.67 11.05 -4.23
C HIS A 63 -11.96 9.97 -3.19
N LEU A 64 -11.07 8.97 -2.99
CA LEU A 64 -11.24 7.96 -1.93
C LEU A 64 -11.26 8.59 -0.54
N LYS A 65 -10.30 9.46 -0.23
CA LYS A 65 -10.25 10.13 1.08
C LYS A 65 -11.49 10.97 1.33
N ALA A 66 -11.94 11.72 0.32
CA ALA A 66 -13.15 12.52 0.41
C ALA A 66 -14.43 11.66 0.53
N ALA A 67 -14.50 10.54 -0.19
CA ALA A 67 -15.64 9.62 -0.15
C ALA A 67 -15.78 8.99 1.24
N ARG A 68 -14.67 8.51 1.83
CA ARG A 68 -14.62 7.97 3.20
C ARG A 68 -15.09 8.99 4.23
N ALA A 69 -14.53 10.20 4.20
CA ALA A 69 -14.92 11.28 5.10
C ALA A 69 -16.39 11.66 4.94
N GLY A 70 -16.85 11.82 3.69
CA GLY A 70 -18.24 12.14 3.38
C GLY A 70 -19.22 11.05 3.78
N ARG A 71 -18.80 9.78 3.75
CA ARG A 71 -19.62 8.64 4.19
C ARG A 71 -19.85 8.66 5.70
N HIS A 72 -18.79 8.86 6.49
CA HIS A 72 -18.91 8.96 7.95
C HIS A 72 -19.64 10.24 8.40
N TYR A 73 -19.46 11.33 7.65
CA TYR A 73 -20.06 12.62 7.97
C TYR A 73 -20.80 13.19 6.75
N PRO A 74 -22.06 12.79 6.49
CA PRO A 74 -22.85 13.21 5.33
C PRO A 74 -23.00 14.73 5.16
N ALA A 75 -22.92 15.48 6.26
CA ALA A 75 -22.96 16.94 6.24
C ALA A 75 -21.81 17.56 5.43
N LEU A 76 -20.64 16.90 5.37
CA LEU A 76 -19.47 17.41 4.63
C LEU A 76 -19.72 17.44 3.12
N ARG A 77 -20.44 16.45 2.59
CA ARG A 77 -20.82 16.41 1.16
C ARG A 77 -21.73 17.58 0.79
N ARG A 78 -22.63 17.97 1.71
CA ARG A 78 -23.50 19.15 1.52
C ARG A 78 -22.70 20.45 1.50
N LEU A 79 -21.63 20.54 2.29
CA LEU A 79 -20.73 21.70 2.31
C LEU A 79 -19.85 21.76 1.05
N LEU A 80 -19.41 20.61 0.54
CA LEU A 80 -18.75 20.51 -0.77
C LEU A 80 -19.69 21.00 -1.89
N ARG A 81 -20.95 20.54 -1.91
CA ARG A 81 -21.95 20.98 -2.88
C ARG A 81 -22.15 22.49 -2.88
N ARG A 82 -22.20 23.09 -1.68
CA ARG A 82 -22.33 24.54 -1.50
C ARG A 82 -21.06 25.31 -1.86
N GLY A 83 -19.91 24.63 -2.00
CA GLY A 83 -18.62 25.26 -2.26
C GLY A 83 -17.94 25.83 -1.02
N THR A 84 -18.48 25.58 0.17
CA THR A 84 -17.88 25.99 1.45
C THR A 84 -16.63 25.19 1.77
N LEU A 85 -16.57 23.93 1.32
CA LEU A 85 -15.38 23.10 1.34
C LEU A 85 -15.00 22.71 -0.09
N SER A 86 -13.70 22.67 -0.38
CA SER A 86 -13.20 22.07 -1.62
C SER A 86 -12.98 20.56 -1.45
N LEU A 87 -12.96 19.83 -2.57
CA LEU A 87 -12.71 18.38 -2.58
C LEU A 87 -11.37 18.05 -1.91
N SER A 88 -10.33 18.82 -2.23
CA SER A 88 -8.99 18.66 -1.65
C SER A 88 -8.96 18.97 -0.15
N THR A 89 -9.74 19.94 0.32
CA THR A 89 -9.88 20.24 1.76
C THR A 89 -10.55 19.09 2.48
N LEU A 90 -11.64 18.57 1.93
CA LEU A 90 -12.35 17.41 2.47
C LEU A 90 -11.44 16.18 2.56
N ALA A 91 -10.65 15.92 1.51
CA ALA A 91 -9.68 14.83 1.50
C ALA A 91 -8.54 15.02 2.50
N ALA A 92 -8.12 16.27 2.76
CA ALA A 92 -7.06 16.59 3.70
C ALA A 92 -7.51 16.46 5.16
N ILE A 93 -8.69 16.98 5.51
CA ILE A 93 -9.20 16.89 6.88
C ILE A 93 -9.69 15.48 7.22
N GLY A 94 -10.13 14.70 6.23
CA GLY A 94 -10.75 13.38 6.40
C GLY A 94 -10.06 12.45 7.40
N PRO A 95 -8.74 12.21 7.30
CA PRO A 95 -7.99 11.38 8.24
C PRO A 95 -7.98 11.86 9.70
N HIS A 96 -8.24 13.15 9.93
CA HIS A 96 -8.18 13.77 11.25
C HIS A 96 -9.58 13.97 11.86
N LEU A 97 -10.65 13.57 11.18
CA LEU A 97 -12.03 13.72 11.67
C LEU A 97 -12.42 12.59 12.63
N CYS A 98 -12.83 12.97 13.84
CA CYS A 98 -13.47 12.12 14.83
C CYS A 98 -14.85 12.67 15.22
N ARG A 99 -15.62 11.90 16.00
CA ARG A 99 -16.97 12.29 16.43
C ARG A 99 -16.99 13.61 17.21
N ASP A 100 -15.90 13.91 17.93
CA ASP A 100 -15.81 15.06 18.82
C ASP A 100 -15.34 16.33 18.10
N ASN A 101 -14.49 16.20 17.07
CA ASN A 101 -13.86 17.34 16.41
C ASN A 101 -14.46 17.71 15.05
N TRP A 102 -15.31 16.88 14.43
CA TRP A 102 -15.66 17.09 13.02
C TRP A 102 -16.39 18.41 12.79
N LYS A 103 -17.26 18.85 13.70
CA LYS A 103 -18.00 20.13 13.57
C LYS A 103 -17.07 21.33 13.69
N THR A 104 -16.17 21.32 14.67
CA THR A 104 -15.25 22.42 14.95
C THR A 104 -14.22 22.54 13.84
N LEU A 105 -13.58 21.43 13.45
CA LEU A 105 -12.59 21.41 12.37
C LEU A 105 -13.21 21.85 11.04
N THR A 106 -14.42 21.38 10.73
CA THR A 106 -15.15 21.80 9.52
C THR A 106 -15.41 23.29 9.49
N LYS A 107 -15.86 23.87 10.62
CA LYS A 107 -16.12 25.31 10.73
C LYS A 107 -14.83 26.12 10.59
N MET A 108 -13.74 25.65 11.17
CA MET A 108 -12.43 26.30 11.08
C MET A 108 -11.89 26.29 9.65
N THR A 109 -12.03 25.17 8.92
CA THR A 109 -11.45 25.03 7.56
C THR A 109 -12.35 25.53 6.43
N ALA A 110 -13.57 25.99 6.75
CA ALA A 110 -14.54 26.44 5.77
C ALA A 110 -14.06 27.68 5.01
N GLY A 111 -14.05 27.62 3.68
CA GLY A 111 -13.64 28.73 2.81
C GLY A 111 -12.14 29.05 2.82
N MET A 112 -11.33 28.32 3.59
CA MET A 112 -9.88 28.55 3.65
C MET A 112 -9.16 27.96 2.43
N PRO A 113 -8.04 28.55 2.00
CA PRO A 113 -7.18 27.92 1.01
C PRO A 113 -6.53 26.66 1.62
N ILE A 114 -6.31 25.66 0.76
CA ILE A 114 -5.80 24.34 1.19
C ILE A 114 -4.43 24.42 1.90
N ALA A 115 -3.61 25.42 1.58
CA ALA A 115 -2.32 25.64 2.23
C ALA A 115 -2.46 25.98 3.71
N ASP A 116 -3.42 26.85 4.06
CA ASP A 116 -3.68 27.22 5.45
C ASP A 116 -4.32 26.06 6.22
N VAL A 117 -5.23 25.32 5.56
CA VAL A 117 -5.79 24.09 6.15
C VAL A 117 -4.68 23.09 6.48
N ARG A 118 -3.73 22.87 5.57
CA ARG A 118 -2.58 21.99 5.84
C ARG A 118 -1.72 22.48 6.99
N ARG A 119 -1.57 23.80 7.17
CA ARG A 119 -0.84 24.40 8.30
C ARG A 119 -1.55 24.10 9.63
N ILE A 120 -2.87 24.22 9.67
CA ILE A 120 -3.69 23.88 10.85
C ILE A 120 -3.63 22.37 11.13
N LEU A 121 -3.69 21.53 10.09
CA LEU A 121 -3.60 20.07 10.28
C LEU A 121 -2.21 19.64 10.78
N ALA A 122 -1.14 20.28 10.33
CA ALA A 122 0.22 20.01 10.80
C ALA A 122 0.41 20.31 12.29
N SER A 123 -0.34 21.26 12.86
CA SER A 123 -0.32 21.53 14.31
C SER A 123 -1.18 20.57 15.12
N LEU A 124 -2.15 19.89 14.49
CA LEU A 124 -3.03 18.92 15.14
C LEU A 124 -2.41 17.50 15.17
N ASP A 125 -1.54 17.19 14.22
CA ASP A 125 -0.83 15.93 14.11
C ASP A 125 0.63 16.21 13.75
N PRO A 126 1.50 16.53 14.74
CA PRO A 126 2.92 16.68 14.50
C PRO A 126 3.42 15.36 13.91
N LYS A 127 3.85 15.46 12.64
CA LYS A 127 4.18 14.32 11.79
C LYS A 127 5.14 13.38 12.54
N ALA A 128 4.67 12.18 12.89
CA ALA A 128 5.56 11.12 13.37
C ALA A 128 6.69 10.90 12.36
N GLU A 129 7.90 10.60 12.85
CA GLU A 129 9.09 10.40 12.02
C GLU A 129 8.77 9.58 10.76
N PRO A 130 9.01 10.12 9.55
CA PRO A 130 8.73 9.40 8.33
C PRO A 130 9.59 8.14 8.28
N ARG A 131 8.93 6.99 8.05
CA ARG A 131 9.61 5.70 7.85
C ARG A 131 10.54 5.78 6.64
N GLN A 132 11.71 5.16 6.77
CA GLN A 132 12.75 5.04 5.75
C GLN A 132 12.17 4.60 4.39
N ALA A 133 12.54 5.30 3.32
CA ALA A 133 12.19 4.94 1.95
C ALA A 133 13.44 4.97 1.05
N VAL A 134 13.58 3.92 0.24
CA VAL A 134 14.64 3.78 -0.76
C VAL A 134 13.96 3.80 -2.13
N ARG A 135 14.30 4.77 -2.99
CA ARG A 135 13.76 4.87 -4.36
C ARG A 135 14.88 4.73 -5.37
N TYR A 136 14.72 3.81 -6.31
CA TYR A 136 15.62 3.72 -7.46
C TYR A 136 15.34 4.90 -8.39
N ALA A 137 16.36 5.73 -8.67
CA ALA A 137 16.24 6.78 -9.66
C ALA A 137 16.38 6.16 -11.05
N GLY A 138 15.30 6.16 -11.84
CA GLY A 138 15.36 5.89 -13.27
C GLY A 138 15.65 7.18 -14.04
N PRO A 139 16.28 7.14 -15.22
CA PRO A 139 16.34 8.31 -16.08
C PRO A 139 14.91 8.71 -16.46
N GLU A 140 14.55 9.98 -16.28
CA GLU A 140 13.27 10.51 -16.73
C GLU A 140 13.14 10.28 -18.24
N CYS A 141 12.16 9.48 -18.65
CA CYS A 141 11.89 9.21 -20.06
C CYS A 141 11.23 10.45 -20.67
N GLY A 142 12.05 11.40 -21.14
CA GLY A 142 11.62 12.43 -22.08
C GLY A 142 11.25 11.81 -23.44
N PRO A 143 10.44 12.48 -24.28
CA PRO A 143 10.00 11.93 -25.55
C PRO A 143 11.20 11.62 -26.45
N ALA A 144 11.26 10.36 -26.90
CA ALA A 144 12.32 9.82 -27.75
C ALA A 144 12.49 10.66 -29.03
N ARG A 145 13.68 11.21 -29.24
CA ARG A 145 14.18 11.63 -30.54
C ARG A 145 15.52 10.93 -30.78
N ASP A 146 15.50 10.08 -31.79
CA ASP A 146 16.56 9.52 -32.64
C ASP A 146 17.84 8.98 -31.98
N ALA A 147 18.06 7.69 -32.22
CA ALA A 147 19.16 6.88 -31.73
C ALA A 147 20.53 7.31 -32.29
N GLY A 148 21.43 7.71 -31.38
CA GLY A 148 22.88 7.71 -31.57
C GLY A 148 23.56 6.55 -30.79
N PRO A 149 24.84 6.26 -31.05
CA PRO A 149 25.52 5.05 -30.58
C PRO A 149 25.54 4.96 -29.05
N SER A 150 25.29 3.74 -28.55
CA SER A 150 25.06 3.39 -27.15
C SER A 150 26.08 4.00 -26.19
N THR A 151 25.63 4.96 -25.39
CA THR A 151 26.35 5.40 -24.18
C THR A 151 26.31 4.26 -23.16
N PRO A 152 27.42 3.89 -22.50
CA PRO A 152 27.41 2.87 -21.45
C PRO A 152 26.40 3.23 -20.36
N PRO A 153 25.70 2.25 -19.74
CA PRO A 153 24.68 2.53 -18.75
C PRO A 153 25.31 3.31 -17.59
N LEU A 154 24.82 4.53 -17.37
CA LEU A 154 25.18 5.33 -16.20
C LEU A 154 24.91 4.50 -14.93
N PRO A 155 25.74 4.64 -13.88
CA PRO A 155 25.59 3.85 -12.66
C PRO A 155 24.20 4.07 -12.06
N ARG A 156 23.51 2.97 -11.73
CA ARG A 156 22.20 2.99 -11.06
C ARG A 156 22.32 3.77 -9.76
N ARG A 157 21.76 4.97 -9.70
CA ARG A 157 21.71 5.79 -8.48
C ARG A 157 20.41 5.54 -7.73
N VAL A 158 20.48 5.66 -6.42
CA VAL A 158 19.36 5.44 -5.51
C VAL A 158 19.23 6.69 -4.64
N GLU A 159 18.01 7.18 -4.49
CA GLU A 159 17.71 8.26 -3.56
C GLU A 159 17.32 7.66 -2.21
N ILE A 160 18.02 8.08 -1.17
CA ILE A 160 17.80 7.64 0.21
C ILE A 160 17.31 8.85 1.00
N ALA A 161 16.10 8.78 1.53
CA ALA A 161 15.52 9.81 2.38
C ALA A 161 14.98 9.20 3.68
N PHE A 162 15.34 9.82 4.79
CA PHE A 162 14.83 9.49 6.12
C PHE A 162 14.70 10.76 6.96
N GLY A 163 13.79 10.73 7.94
CA GLY A 163 13.72 11.77 8.97
C GLY A 163 14.75 11.47 10.06
N ALA A 164 15.38 12.52 10.58
CA ALA A 164 16.29 12.46 11.71
C ALA A 164 16.03 13.65 12.63
N ASP A 165 16.38 13.52 13.90
CA ASP A 165 16.33 14.60 14.88
C ASP A 165 17.49 15.60 14.70
N GLU A 166 17.43 16.73 15.43
CA GLU A 166 18.46 17.77 15.36
C GLU A 166 19.82 17.28 15.85
N GLU A 167 19.86 16.42 16.88
CA GLU A 167 21.11 15.86 17.41
C GLU A 167 21.85 15.01 16.36
N PHE A 168 21.11 14.22 15.58
CA PHE A 168 21.69 13.43 14.49
C PHE A 168 22.28 14.31 13.39
N LEU A 169 21.60 15.40 13.03
CA LEU A 169 22.11 16.35 12.03
C LEU A 169 23.42 16.97 12.52
N ASP A 170 23.49 17.41 13.78
CA ASP A 170 24.70 17.97 14.38
C ASP A 170 25.86 16.97 14.36
N GLN A 171 25.61 15.71 14.71
CA GLN A 171 26.61 14.65 14.66
C GLN A 171 27.09 14.38 13.22
N LEU A 172 26.18 14.40 12.25
CA LEU A 172 26.50 14.19 10.83
C LEU A 172 27.36 15.33 10.27
N GLU A 173 27.02 16.59 10.60
CA GLU A 173 27.80 17.75 10.18
C GLU A 173 29.19 17.77 10.85
N ARG A 174 29.27 17.40 12.13
CA ARG A 174 30.54 17.23 12.84
C ARG A 174 31.41 16.15 12.20
N ALA A 175 30.83 15.00 11.83
CA ALA A 175 31.54 13.95 11.12
C ALA A 175 32.06 14.43 9.76
N ARG A 176 31.25 15.18 9.01
CA ARG A 176 31.64 15.80 7.73
C ARG A 176 32.80 16.79 7.90
N ALA A 177 32.79 17.60 8.96
CA ALA A 177 33.87 18.55 9.25
C ALA A 177 35.19 17.83 9.57
N LEU A 178 35.16 16.81 10.43
CA LEU A 178 36.34 16.02 10.81
C LEU A 178 36.94 15.25 9.63
N LEU A 179 36.09 14.70 8.77
CA LEU A 179 36.53 13.88 7.64
C LEU A 179 36.81 14.69 6.37
N ARG A 180 36.76 16.02 6.44
CA ARG A 180 36.98 16.91 5.30
C ARG A 180 38.38 16.78 4.68
N SER A 181 39.38 16.44 5.48
CA SER A 181 40.73 16.16 4.97
C SER A 181 40.80 14.86 4.17
N LYS A 182 39.94 13.88 4.46
CA LYS A 182 39.89 12.58 3.78
C LYS A 182 38.94 12.60 2.58
N TYR A 183 37.83 13.33 2.69
CA TYR A 183 36.83 13.52 1.64
C TYR A 183 36.59 15.02 1.39
N PRO A 184 37.38 15.66 0.51
CA PRO A 184 37.29 17.10 0.24
C PRO A 184 35.92 17.55 -0.29
N SER A 185 35.21 16.66 -0.99
CA SER A 185 33.85 16.89 -1.52
C SER A 185 32.79 16.93 -0.42
N GLY A 186 33.05 16.28 0.73
CA GLY A 186 32.12 16.13 1.83
C GLY A 186 30.76 15.55 1.41
N LYS A 187 30.73 14.68 0.39
CA LYS A 187 29.48 14.02 -0.04
C LYS A 187 29.05 13.02 1.02
N PHE A 188 27.74 12.96 1.26
CA PHE A 188 27.17 11.98 2.19
C PHE A 188 27.37 10.53 1.72
N GLU A 189 27.46 10.30 0.40
CA GLU A 189 27.77 8.97 -0.16
C GLU A 189 29.06 8.39 0.41
N ASP A 190 30.13 9.20 0.48
CA ASP A 190 31.44 8.78 0.98
C ASP A 190 31.43 8.52 2.49
N LEU A 191 30.77 9.40 3.25
CA LEU A 191 30.63 9.30 4.70
C LEU A 191 29.82 8.07 5.12
N PHE A 192 28.66 7.86 4.47
CA PHE A 192 27.80 6.73 4.76
C PHE A 192 28.40 5.41 4.27
N ALA A 193 29.15 5.39 3.17
CA ALA A 193 29.85 4.19 2.72
C ALA A 193 30.82 3.68 3.80
N GLU A 194 31.64 4.56 4.37
CA GLU A 194 32.58 4.20 5.45
C GLU A 194 31.84 3.75 6.72
N ALA A 195 30.78 4.44 7.12
CA ALA A 195 29.98 4.07 8.29
C ALA A 195 29.28 2.71 8.12
N ILE A 196 28.70 2.46 6.95
CA ILE A 196 28.00 1.20 6.63
C ILE A 196 29.01 0.07 6.57
N GLU A 197 30.17 0.25 5.93
CA GLU A 197 31.21 -0.78 5.86
C GLU A 197 31.68 -1.19 7.27
N ALA A 198 31.96 -0.22 8.14
CA ALA A 198 32.34 -0.49 9.53
C ALA A 198 31.24 -1.25 10.30
N LEU A 199 29.97 -0.89 10.09
CA LEU A 199 28.81 -1.56 10.69
C LEU A 199 28.65 -3.00 10.18
N VAL A 200 28.79 -3.23 8.87
CA VAL A 200 28.71 -4.55 8.25
C VAL A 200 29.83 -5.45 8.79
N GLN A 201 31.08 -4.99 8.80
CA GLN A 201 32.20 -5.77 9.34
C GLN A 201 31.98 -6.14 10.82
N LYS A 202 31.43 -5.23 11.62
CA LYS A 202 31.09 -5.49 13.03
C LYS A 202 29.95 -6.50 13.16
N ALA A 203 28.95 -6.43 12.29
CA ALA A 203 27.82 -7.36 12.27
C ALA A 203 28.22 -8.76 11.79
N GLU A 204 29.04 -8.86 10.75
CA GLU A 204 29.58 -10.14 10.24
C GLU A 204 30.42 -10.85 11.30
N LYS A 205 31.30 -10.13 11.99
CA LYS A 205 32.07 -10.65 13.13
C LYS A 205 31.18 -11.16 14.26
N ARG A 206 30.02 -10.55 14.49
CA ARG A 206 29.00 -11.05 15.44
C ARG A 206 28.22 -12.24 14.90
N SER A 207 27.94 -12.29 13.59
CA SER A 207 27.17 -13.37 12.95
C SER A 207 27.97 -14.67 12.78
N LEU A 208 29.31 -14.57 12.71
CA LEU A 208 30.23 -15.72 12.78
C LEU A 208 30.25 -16.37 14.18
N GLY A 209 29.64 -15.72 15.19
CA GLY A 209 29.19 -16.41 16.40
C GLY A 209 28.07 -17.39 16.03
N ARG A 210 28.40 -18.69 16.01
CA ARG A 210 27.54 -19.86 15.71
C ARG A 210 26.04 -19.53 15.84
N PRO A 211 25.21 -19.68 14.77
CA PRO A 211 23.79 -19.34 14.85
C PRO A 211 23.15 -20.11 16.00
N ARG A 212 22.45 -19.38 16.89
CA ARG A 212 21.73 -19.99 18.01
C ARG A 212 20.73 -20.99 17.44
N ALA A 213 20.91 -22.28 17.76
CA ALA A 213 20.01 -23.34 17.35
C ALA A 213 18.55 -22.95 17.68
N PRO A 214 17.59 -23.28 16.80
CA PRO A 214 16.17 -23.03 17.04
C PRO A 214 15.76 -23.59 18.42
N ARG A 215 14.81 -22.93 19.08
CA ARG A 215 14.44 -23.24 20.47
C ARG A 215 14.15 -24.73 20.68
N TRP A 216 13.49 -25.43 19.74
CA TRP A 216 13.19 -26.87 19.81
C TRP A 216 14.43 -27.78 19.87
N ASN A 217 15.52 -27.46 19.15
CA ASN A 217 16.78 -28.20 19.24
C ASN A 217 17.44 -28.07 20.62
N ARG A 218 17.13 -26.99 21.37
CA ARG A 218 17.66 -26.79 22.73
C ARG A 218 16.88 -27.55 23.80
N ILE A 219 15.64 -27.93 23.52
CA ILE A 219 14.75 -28.63 24.49
C ILE A 219 14.60 -30.12 24.16
N GLY A 220 15.23 -30.63 23.09
CA GLY A 220 15.20 -32.05 22.74
C GLY A 220 13.83 -32.58 22.31
N VAL A 221 12.90 -31.71 21.93
CA VAL A 221 11.54 -32.09 21.54
C VAL A 221 11.47 -32.21 20.02
N GLU A 222 10.99 -33.36 19.52
CA GLU A 222 10.70 -33.55 18.10
C GLU A 222 9.70 -32.51 17.60
N ARG A 223 9.88 -32.06 16.35
CA ARG A 223 9.03 -31.03 15.76
C ARG A 223 7.59 -31.58 15.69
N PRO A 224 6.56 -30.85 16.18
CA PRO A 224 5.19 -31.32 16.06
C PRO A 224 4.86 -31.58 14.59
N GLN A 225 4.58 -32.84 14.26
CA GLN A 225 4.04 -33.21 12.96
C GLN A 225 2.63 -32.60 12.88
N GLY A 226 2.39 -31.76 11.86
CA GLY A 226 1.17 -30.95 11.78
C GLY A 226 1.32 -29.49 12.24
N ALA A 227 2.48 -28.88 12.07
CA ALA A 227 2.56 -27.43 12.15
C ALA A 227 1.86 -26.79 10.93
N ARG A 228 1.20 -25.64 11.11
CA ARG A 228 0.67 -24.76 10.02
C ARG A 228 1.77 -24.24 9.07
N TYR A 229 3.00 -24.73 9.21
CA TYR A 229 4.15 -24.32 8.42
C TYR A 229 4.10 -24.97 7.04
N VAL A 230 4.11 -24.16 5.99
CA VAL A 230 4.19 -24.62 4.61
C VAL A 230 5.66 -24.91 4.26
N PRO A 231 6.04 -26.17 3.91
CA PRO A 231 7.40 -26.52 3.54
C PRO A 231 7.92 -25.73 2.34
N GLN A 232 9.24 -25.48 2.29
CA GLN A 232 9.84 -24.64 1.24
C GLN A 232 9.67 -25.21 -0.17
N LYS A 233 9.66 -26.54 -0.33
CA LYS A 233 9.35 -27.21 -1.60
C LYS A 233 7.95 -26.86 -2.10
N VAL A 234 6.95 -26.95 -1.22
CA VAL A 234 5.55 -26.60 -1.52
C VAL A 234 5.44 -25.11 -1.86
N ARG A 235 6.13 -24.24 -1.11
CA ARG A 235 6.14 -22.79 -1.39
C ARG A 235 6.69 -22.48 -2.78
N ALA A 236 7.79 -23.10 -3.18
CA ALA A 236 8.40 -22.90 -4.49
C ALA A 236 7.49 -23.38 -5.64
N GLU A 237 6.86 -24.54 -5.46
CA GLU A 237 5.93 -25.12 -6.43
C GLU A 237 4.69 -24.23 -6.62
N VAL A 238 4.06 -23.82 -5.53
CA VAL A 238 2.90 -22.92 -5.53
C VAL A 238 3.27 -21.56 -6.14
N TRP A 239 4.44 -21.01 -5.80
CA TRP A 239 4.89 -19.75 -6.36
C TRP A 239 5.06 -19.80 -7.87
N LYS A 240 5.64 -20.90 -8.39
CA LYS A 240 5.80 -21.13 -9.83
C LYS A 240 4.45 -21.32 -10.51
N ARG A 241 3.56 -22.16 -9.95
CA ARG A 241 2.21 -22.42 -10.48
C ARG A 241 1.38 -21.14 -10.57
N ASP A 242 1.40 -20.33 -9.52
CA ASP A 242 0.57 -19.13 -9.41
C ASP A 242 1.25 -17.91 -10.07
N GLY A 243 2.48 -18.04 -10.57
CA GLY A 243 3.21 -16.98 -11.26
C GLY A 243 3.54 -15.79 -10.38
N GLY A 244 3.67 -16.00 -9.05
CA GLY A 244 3.89 -14.91 -8.10
C GLY A 244 2.76 -13.86 -8.09
N ARG A 245 1.52 -14.27 -8.38
CA ARG A 245 0.34 -13.40 -8.47
C ARG A 245 -0.84 -14.03 -7.74
N CYS A 246 -1.64 -13.20 -7.09
CA CYS A 246 -2.89 -13.62 -6.45
C CYS A 246 -3.75 -14.47 -7.42
N VAL A 247 -4.30 -15.59 -6.95
CA VAL A 247 -5.15 -16.47 -7.77
C VAL A 247 -6.65 -16.17 -7.65
N TYR A 248 -7.03 -15.15 -6.86
CA TYR A 248 -8.43 -14.76 -6.75
C TYR A 248 -8.96 -14.27 -8.10
N GLU A 249 -10.10 -14.82 -8.50
CA GLU A 249 -10.86 -14.40 -9.68
C GLU A 249 -12.14 -13.71 -9.20
N GLY A 250 -12.38 -12.51 -9.71
CA GLY A 250 -13.61 -11.78 -9.45
C GLY A 250 -14.82 -12.41 -10.13
N ARG A 251 -16.01 -11.89 -9.83
CA ARG A 251 -17.26 -12.34 -10.47
C ARG A 251 -17.24 -12.26 -12.00
N ASP A 252 -16.52 -11.27 -12.53
CA ASP A 252 -16.38 -11.04 -13.96
C ASP A 252 -15.24 -11.87 -14.59
N GLY A 253 -14.67 -12.83 -13.84
CA GLY A 253 -13.55 -13.66 -14.28
C GLY A 253 -12.19 -12.95 -14.26
N LEU A 254 -12.14 -11.70 -13.80
CA LEU A 254 -10.90 -10.94 -13.73
C LEU A 254 -10.01 -11.47 -12.59
N ARG A 255 -8.82 -11.95 -12.96
CA ARG A 255 -7.82 -12.38 -11.99
C ARG A 255 -7.10 -11.18 -11.36
N CYS A 256 -6.99 -11.19 -10.04
CA CYS A 256 -6.29 -10.16 -9.28
C CYS A 256 -4.83 -9.97 -9.76
N THR A 257 -4.42 -8.72 -9.94
CA THR A 257 -3.11 -8.35 -10.47
C THR A 257 -2.03 -8.17 -9.41
N GLU A 258 -2.37 -8.31 -8.13
CA GLU A 258 -1.42 -8.12 -7.02
C GLU A 258 -0.31 -9.18 -7.04
N THR A 259 0.93 -8.71 -6.93
CA THR A 259 2.15 -9.54 -6.92
C THR A 259 2.98 -9.34 -5.65
N THR A 260 2.59 -8.41 -4.78
CA THR A 260 3.33 -8.08 -3.57
C THR A 260 2.60 -8.55 -2.31
N ARG A 261 3.36 -8.79 -1.24
CA ARG A 261 2.84 -9.22 0.09
C ARG A 261 1.83 -10.38 -0.01
N LEU A 262 2.11 -11.35 -0.86
CA LEU A 262 1.29 -12.54 -1.04
C LEU A 262 1.42 -13.48 0.16
N GLU A 263 0.31 -14.08 0.53
CA GLU A 263 0.15 -15.03 1.63
C GLU A 263 -0.13 -16.43 1.04
N PHE A 264 0.41 -17.46 1.68
CA PHE A 264 0.09 -18.85 1.35
C PHE A 264 -1.20 -19.23 2.09
N ASP A 265 -2.31 -19.23 1.36
CA ASP A 265 -3.65 -19.56 1.85
C ASP A 265 -3.94 -21.05 1.65
N HIS A 266 -4.58 -21.66 2.66
CA HIS A 266 -5.03 -23.05 2.60
C HIS A 266 -6.45 -23.10 2.02
N LEU A 267 -6.66 -23.82 0.90
CA LEU A 267 -7.99 -24.00 0.31
C LEU A 267 -8.95 -24.64 1.32
N VAL A 268 -8.57 -25.79 1.86
CA VAL A 268 -9.14 -26.37 3.08
C VAL A 268 -8.37 -25.82 4.27
N PRO A 269 -8.98 -25.02 5.16
CA PRO A 269 -8.29 -24.46 6.32
C PRO A 269 -7.57 -25.52 7.16
N TRP A 270 -6.42 -25.15 7.71
CA TRP A 270 -5.66 -26.01 8.64
C TRP A 270 -6.53 -26.53 9.80
N ALA A 271 -7.40 -25.69 10.34
CA ALA A 271 -8.30 -26.04 11.44
C ALA A 271 -9.36 -27.11 11.06
N LEU A 272 -9.59 -27.35 9.76
CA LEU A 272 -10.48 -28.38 9.23
C LEU A 272 -9.70 -29.58 8.65
N GLY A 273 -8.42 -29.73 9.03
CA GLY A 273 -7.58 -30.86 8.60
C GLY A 273 -6.86 -30.66 7.25
N GLY A 274 -6.91 -29.47 6.66
CA GLY A 274 -6.21 -29.21 5.40
C GLY A 274 -4.69 -29.28 5.54
N THR A 275 -4.04 -30.14 4.77
CA THR A 275 -2.58 -30.35 4.82
C THR A 275 -1.78 -29.15 4.29
N SER A 276 -0.63 -28.86 4.91
CA SER A 276 0.35 -27.87 4.44
C SER A 276 1.39 -28.47 3.48
N HIS A 277 1.38 -29.80 3.32
CA HIS A 277 2.37 -30.55 2.53
C HIS A 277 1.92 -30.80 1.09
N ASP A 278 0.64 -30.62 0.79
CA ASP A 278 0.10 -30.73 -0.58
C ASP A 278 0.03 -29.34 -1.22
N SER A 279 0.74 -29.15 -2.33
CA SER A 279 0.71 -27.90 -3.12
C SER A 279 -0.69 -27.62 -3.68
N ARG A 280 -1.52 -28.65 -3.90
CA ARG A 280 -2.91 -28.48 -4.35
C ARG A 280 -3.80 -27.87 -3.29
N ASN A 281 -3.47 -27.99 -2.01
CA ASN A 281 -4.23 -27.36 -0.93
C ASN A 281 -3.72 -25.94 -0.59
N ILE A 282 -2.65 -25.47 -1.23
CA ILE A 282 -2.04 -24.17 -0.96
C ILE A 282 -2.11 -23.28 -2.20
N ARG A 283 -2.39 -21.99 -2.02
CA ARG A 283 -2.44 -21.00 -3.11
C ARG A 283 -1.92 -19.63 -2.67
N LEU A 284 -1.48 -18.82 -3.64
CA LEU A 284 -1.11 -17.43 -3.40
C LEU A 284 -2.34 -16.52 -3.39
N MET A 285 -2.55 -15.85 -2.28
CA MET A 285 -3.60 -14.84 -2.11
C MET A 285 -2.97 -13.53 -1.64
N CYS A 286 -3.43 -12.38 -2.13
CA CYS A 286 -3.06 -11.13 -1.46
C CYS A 286 -3.78 -11.06 -0.11
N ARG A 287 -3.22 -10.31 0.84
CA ARG A 287 -3.81 -10.15 2.18
C ARG A 287 -5.28 -9.73 2.14
N VAL A 288 -5.67 -8.85 1.22
CA VAL A 288 -7.06 -8.36 1.09
C VAL A 288 -8.01 -9.50 0.70
N HIS A 289 -7.69 -10.24 -0.38
CA HIS A 289 -8.51 -11.37 -0.82
C HIS A 289 -8.47 -12.55 0.15
N ASN A 290 -7.36 -12.76 0.87
CA ASN A 290 -7.28 -13.78 1.91
C ASN A 290 -8.21 -13.46 3.10
N GLN A 291 -8.25 -12.19 3.54
CA GLN A 291 -9.11 -11.75 4.64
C GLN A 291 -10.58 -11.66 4.27
N ALA A 292 -10.89 -11.39 2.99
CA ALA A 292 -12.26 -11.32 2.49
C ALA A 292 -12.94 -12.70 2.37
N ARG A 293 -12.22 -13.81 2.61
CA ARG A 293 -12.82 -15.16 2.62
C ARG A 293 -13.89 -15.24 3.71
N ILE A 294 -15.13 -15.48 3.31
CA ILE A 294 -16.21 -15.78 4.24
C ILE A 294 -16.01 -17.22 4.75
N PRO A 295 -16.02 -17.49 6.06
CA PRO A 295 -15.83 -18.84 6.62
C PRO A 295 -16.86 -19.89 6.15
N GLY A 296 -17.94 -19.47 5.47
CA GLY A 296 -18.97 -20.35 4.89
C GLY A 296 -18.79 -20.66 3.40
N GLU A 297 -17.90 -19.96 2.68
CA GLU A 297 -17.47 -20.35 1.32
C GLU A 297 -16.33 -21.39 1.39
N LEU A 298 -16.51 -22.41 2.24
CA LEU A 298 -15.56 -23.51 2.42
C LEU A 298 -15.41 -24.42 1.19
N LEU A 299 -15.99 -24.05 0.05
CA LEU A 299 -15.87 -24.77 -1.21
C LEU A 299 -15.77 -23.78 -2.37
N PRO A 300 -14.57 -23.43 -2.85
CA PRO A 300 -14.43 -22.86 -4.17
C PRO A 300 -14.13 -23.96 -5.19
N ASN A 301 -15.02 -24.02 -6.19
CA ASN A 301 -14.83 -24.55 -7.55
C ASN A 301 -14.94 -26.08 -7.75
N ARG A 302 -16.01 -26.55 -8.42
CA ARG A 302 -16.19 -27.96 -8.86
C ARG A 302 -14.97 -28.48 -9.64
N ARG A 303 -14.29 -27.61 -10.40
CA ARG A 303 -13.05 -27.96 -11.15
C ARG A 303 -11.85 -28.29 -10.24
N ALA A 304 -11.79 -27.72 -9.03
CA ALA A 304 -10.75 -28.06 -8.04
C ALA A 304 -11.08 -29.39 -7.32
N GLN A 305 -12.37 -29.70 -7.14
CA GLN A 305 -12.80 -31.01 -6.60
C GLN A 305 -12.50 -32.16 -7.55
N GLU A 306 -12.67 -31.98 -8.87
CA GLU A 306 -12.38 -33.03 -9.86
C GLU A 306 -10.87 -33.36 -9.99
N SER A 307 -9.98 -32.45 -9.58
CA SER A 307 -8.52 -32.64 -9.63
C SER A 307 -7.90 -33.08 -8.29
N LEU A 308 -8.66 -32.98 -7.21
CA LEU A 308 -8.36 -33.56 -5.91
C LEU A 308 -9.09 -34.90 -5.83
N GLY A 309 -8.44 -35.96 -6.33
CA GLY A 309 -8.92 -37.33 -6.12
C GLY A 309 -9.24 -37.61 -4.64
N PRO A 310 -10.00 -38.68 -4.34
CA PRO A 310 -10.61 -38.90 -3.03
C PRO A 310 -9.59 -38.74 -1.90
N ILE A 311 -9.95 -37.90 -0.93
CA ILE A 311 -9.16 -37.68 0.28
C ILE A 311 -9.11 -39.02 1.01
N ALA A 312 -7.93 -39.63 1.10
CA ALA A 312 -7.72 -40.83 1.89
C ALA A 312 -8.10 -40.52 3.34
N ASP A 313 -9.08 -41.26 3.85
CA ASP A 313 -9.51 -41.22 5.23
C ASP A 313 -8.36 -41.72 6.13
N PRO A 314 -7.79 -40.90 7.02
CA PRO A 314 -6.73 -41.35 7.91
C PRO A 314 -7.25 -42.13 9.12
N GLY A 315 -8.54 -42.49 9.18
CA GLY A 315 -9.12 -43.22 10.31
C GLY A 315 -10.24 -44.18 9.94
N GLY A 316 -9.87 -45.37 9.45
CA GLY A 316 -10.72 -46.57 9.51
C GLY A 316 -10.09 -47.60 10.46
N PRO A 317 -10.90 -48.32 11.26
CA PRO A 317 -10.45 -49.11 12.41
C PRO A 317 -9.50 -50.26 12.10
#